data_AF-I0L061-F1
#
_entry.id   AF-I0L061-F1
#
_cell.length_a   1.000
_cell.length_b   1.000
_cell.length_c   1.000
_cell.angle_alpha   90.00
_cell.angle_beta   90.00
_cell.angle_gamma   90.00
#
_symmetry.space_group_name_H-M   'P 1'
#
loop_
_entity.id
_entity.type
_entity.pdbx_description
1 polymer ?
#
loop_
_entity_poly.entity_id
_entity_poly.type
_entity_poly.pdbx_seq_one_letter_code
_entity_poly.pdbx_strand_id
1 'polypeptide(L)'
;MLINWAVVPTCLPIIRRRCHACASARFRPSGRFRLNANHKLIDIWLLALCTGCGDTVKLEVLERTTVRSIPAELLDRLHDNDSRLIAELLQDPIVQRRNRFVLDWDDAWRLDTNGSAHLDRDIVEVAVRFAARIPVRPARLIAAGFGLSRAEVDRMSEEGMLVSTVRLTGKLSGDFTFTLKH
;
A
#
# COMPACT_ATOMS: atom_id res chain seq x y z
N MET A 1 -21.41 10.88 17.82
CA MET A 1 -21.83 10.26 16.53
C MET A 1 -20.57 9.76 15.86
N LEU A 2 -20.60 8.50 15.40
CA LEU A 2 -19.45 7.88 14.74
C LEU A 2 -19.49 8.15 13.24
N ILE A 3 -18.44 8.77 12.72
CA ILE A 3 -18.18 8.93 11.29
C ILE A 3 -17.32 7.77 10.81
N ASN A 4 -17.66 7.17 9.67
CA ASN A 4 -16.85 6.12 9.06
C ASN A 4 -16.10 6.67 7.86
N TRP A 5 -14.76 6.56 7.91
CA TRP A 5 -13.86 6.83 6.80
C TRP A 5 -13.28 5.53 6.26
N ALA A 6 -12.96 5.50 4.97
CA ALA A 6 -12.31 4.37 4.33
C ALA A 6 -11.05 4.78 3.56
N VAL A 7 -9.95 4.07 3.79
CA VAL A 7 -8.73 4.15 2.98
C VAL A 7 -8.82 3.07 1.91
N VAL A 8 -9.00 3.50 0.66
CA VAL A 8 -9.29 2.60 -0.47
C VAL A 8 -8.14 2.62 -1.46
N PRO A 9 -7.60 1.45 -1.87
CA PRO A 9 -6.57 1.41 -2.90
C PRO A 9 -7.14 1.87 -4.25
N THR A 10 -6.39 2.67 -4.99
CA THR A 10 -6.77 3.15 -6.33
C THR A 10 -5.99 2.43 -7.42
N CYS A 11 -4.75 2.00 -7.11
CA CYS A 11 -3.90 1.21 -7.98
C CYS A 11 -2.81 0.51 -7.14
N LEU A 12 -1.94 -0.27 -7.80
CA LEU A 12 -0.77 -0.85 -7.14
C LEU A 12 0.29 0.25 -6.85
N PRO A 13 1.01 0.17 -5.72
CA PRO A 13 2.04 1.14 -5.37
C PRO A 13 3.20 1.15 -6.36
N ILE A 14 3.86 2.31 -6.47
CA ILE A 14 5.08 2.44 -7.26
C ILE A 14 6.22 1.70 -6.57
N ILE A 15 6.97 0.93 -7.35
CA ILE A 15 8.18 0.27 -6.90
C ILE A 15 9.34 1.26 -7.04
N ARG A 16 9.98 1.60 -5.92
CA ARG A 16 11.19 2.42 -5.87
C ARG A 16 12.42 1.52 -5.95
N ARG A 17 13.08 1.54 -7.10
CA ARG A 17 14.31 0.78 -7.40
C ARG A 17 15.01 1.49 -8.56
N ARG A 18 16.35 1.54 -8.56
CA ARG A 18 17.12 2.12 -9.68
C ARG A 18 16.94 1.29 -10.96
N CYS A 19 16.65 1.97 -12.07
CA CYS A 19 16.70 1.38 -13.39
C CYS A 19 18.16 1.18 -13.82
N HIS A 20 18.42 0.09 -14.53
CA HIS A 20 19.75 -0.17 -15.08
C HIS A 20 19.97 0.48 -16.45
N ALA A 21 18.88 0.80 -17.15
CA ALA A 21 18.91 1.36 -18.50
C ALA A 21 18.72 2.88 -18.56
N CYS A 22 18.26 3.54 -17.48
CA CYS A 22 18.09 5.00 -17.44
C CYS A 22 18.20 5.56 -16.01
N ALA A 23 18.09 6.90 -15.86
CA ALA A 23 18.19 7.59 -14.58
C ALA A 23 16.97 7.44 -13.66
N SER A 24 15.88 6.81 -14.12
CA SER A 24 14.67 6.65 -13.30
C SER A 24 14.88 5.67 -12.14
N ALA A 25 14.21 5.95 -11.02
CA ALA A 25 14.17 5.08 -9.85
C ALA A 25 12.75 4.59 -9.52
N ARG A 26 11.84 4.60 -10.51
CA ARG A 26 10.41 4.32 -10.34
C ARG A 26 9.95 3.29 -11.37
N PHE A 27 9.31 2.23 -10.88
CA PHE A 27 8.75 1.15 -11.67
C PHE A 27 7.26 0.99 -11.35
N ARG A 28 6.45 0.70 -12.38
CA ARG A 28 5.05 0.30 -12.23
C ARG A 28 4.97 -1.22 -12.33
N PRO A 29 4.32 -1.92 -11.39
CA PRO A 29 3.99 -3.33 -11.58
C PRO A 29 3.21 -3.50 -12.89
N SER A 30 3.61 -4.46 -13.71
CA SER A 30 2.95 -4.72 -15.01
C SER A 30 1.59 -5.38 -14.88
N GLY A 31 1.29 -5.93 -13.70
CA GLY A 31 0.16 -6.82 -13.50
C GLY A 31 0.38 -8.23 -14.05
N ARG A 32 1.62 -8.63 -14.37
CA ARG A 32 1.92 -9.93 -14.98
C ARG A 32 3.05 -10.68 -14.30
N PHE A 33 2.89 -11.99 -14.15
CA PHE A 33 3.94 -12.91 -13.81
C PHE A 33 4.57 -13.53 -15.07
N ARG A 34 5.84 -13.89 -14.96
CA ARG A 34 6.54 -14.78 -15.90
C ARG A 34 6.90 -16.03 -15.13
N LEU A 35 6.33 -17.16 -15.56
CA LEU A 35 6.61 -18.48 -15.03
C LEU A 35 7.52 -19.20 -16.01
N ASN A 36 8.62 -19.77 -15.52
CA ASN A 36 9.59 -20.51 -16.32
C ASN A 36 9.86 -21.85 -15.65
N ALA A 37 9.30 -22.91 -16.23
CA ALA A 37 9.50 -24.27 -15.74
C ALA A 37 10.70 -24.90 -16.46
N ASN A 38 11.57 -25.55 -15.70
CA ASN A 38 12.63 -26.40 -16.20
C ASN A 38 12.63 -27.73 -15.43
N HIS A 39 12.23 -28.79 -16.11
CA HIS A 39 11.96 -30.10 -15.50
C HIS A 39 11.00 -29.99 -14.31
N LYS A 40 11.48 -30.30 -13.09
CA LYS A 40 10.69 -30.28 -11.84
C LYS A 40 10.77 -28.94 -11.11
N LEU A 41 11.55 -27.99 -11.61
CA LEU A 41 11.79 -26.69 -10.99
C LEU A 41 11.06 -25.60 -11.75
N ILE A 42 10.67 -24.55 -11.04
CA ILE A 42 10.05 -23.36 -11.61
C ILE A 42 10.67 -22.10 -11.02
N ASP A 43 10.93 -21.13 -11.90
CA ASP A 43 11.25 -19.75 -11.57
C ASP A 43 10.05 -18.88 -11.88
N ILE A 44 9.72 -17.97 -10.98
CA ILE A 44 8.57 -17.08 -11.11
C ILE A 44 9.00 -15.66 -10.81
N TRP A 45 8.73 -14.76 -11.75
CA TRP A 45 9.00 -13.35 -11.62
C TRP A 45 7.73 -12.52 -11.77
N LEU A 46 7.54 -11.50 -10.95
CA LEU A 46 6.63 -10.39 -11.21
C LEU A 46 7.33 -9.41 -12.15
N LEU A 47 6.69 -9.05 -13.26
CA LEU A 47 7.25 -8.07 -14.20
C LEU A 47 6.86 -6.65 -13.78
N ALA A 48 7.80 -5.71 -13.90
CA ALA A 48 7.55 -4.29 -13.66
C ALA A 48 8.25 -3.42 -14.72
N LEU A 49 7.63 -2.31 -15.12
CA LEU A 49 8.13 -1.45 -16.19
C LEU A 49 8.67 -0.14 -15.61
N CYS A 50 9.83 0.27 -16.12
CA CYS A 50 10.42 1.55 -15.77
C CYS A 50 9.50 2.68 -16.23
N THR A 51 9.19 3.60 -15.32
CA THR A 51 8.36 4.77 -15.64
C THR A 51 9.06 5.80 -16.55
N GLY A 52 10.39 5.70 -16.69
CA GLY A 52 11.19 6.58 -17.55
C GLY A 52 11.37 6.02 -18.96
N CYS A 53 12.00 4.86 -19.09
CA CYS A 53 12.33 4.28 -20.40
C CYS A 53 11.44 3.11 -20.85
N GLY A 54 10.49 2.66 -20.02
CA GLY A 54 9.62 1.51 -20.33
C GLY A 54 10.28 0.14 -20.18
N ASP A 55 11.57 0.09 -19.87
CA ASP A 55 12.31 -1.16 -19.72
C ASP A 55 11.72 -2.08 -18.63
N THR A 56 11.69 -3.39 -18.91
CA THR A 56 11.05 -4.38 -18.04
C THR A 56 12.05 -5.06 -17.12
N VAL A 57 11.81 -4.96 -15.82
CA VAL A 57 12.55 -5.72 -14.81
C VAL A 57 11.75 -6.93 -14.34
N LYS A 58 12.46 -8.00 -14.02
CA LYS A 58 11.95 -9.19 -13.37
C LYS A 58 12.19 -9.08 -11.87
N LEU A 59 11.13 -9.10 -11.08
CA LEU A 59 11.19 -9.17 -9.62
C LEU A 59 10.99 -10.63 -9.22
N GLU A 60 12.00 -11.24 -8.65
CA GLU A 60 11.99 -12.64 -8.24
C GLU A 60 10.99 -12.89 -7.12
N VAL A 61 10.00 -13.73 -7.39
CA VAL A 61 8.99 -14.19 -6.43
C VAL A 61 9.43 -15.55 -5.90
N LEU A 62 9.62 -16.52 -6.81
CA LEU A 62 10.16 -17.84 -6.51
C LEU A 62 11.35 -18.10 -7.44
N GLU A 63 12.40 -18.69 -6.88
CA GLU A 63 13.59 -19.12 -7.63
C GLU A 63 13.77 -20.62 -7.40
N ARG A 64 13.98 -21.36 -8.49
CA ARG A 64 14.28 -22.80 -8.52
C ARG A 64 13.46 -23.62 -7.54
N THR A 65 12.16 -23.35 -7.48
CA THR A 65 11.25 -24.01 -6.55
C THR A 65 10.72 -25.30 -7.16
N THR A 66 10.61 -26.37 -6.38
CA THR A 66 10.03 -27.63 -6.89
C THR A 66 8.54 -27.41 -7.17
N VAL A 67 8.07 -27.67 -8.40
CA VAL A 67 6.68 -27.42 -8.78
C VAL A 67 5.69 -28.09 -7.83
N ARG A 68 5.99 -29.34 -7.43
CA ARG A 68 5.15 -30.11 -6.50
C ARG A 68 5.07 -29.56 -5.07
N SER A 69 5.98 -28.67 -4.67
CA SER A 69 5.90 -28.04 -3.34
C SER A 69 5.07 -26.75 -3.34
N ILE A 70 4.59 -26.31 -4.51
CA ILE A 70 3.75 -25.12 -4.63
C ILE A 70 2.29 -25.58 -4.59
N PRO A 71 1.44 -25.02 -3.71
CA PRO A 71 0.00 -25.31 -3.71
C PRO A 71 -0.61 -25.05 -5.09
N ALA A 72 -1.52 -25.93 -5.53
CA ALA A 72 -2.13 -25.84 -6.85
C ALA A 72 -2.89 -24.51 -7.02
N GLU A 73 -3.61 -24.09 -5.99
CA GLU A 73 -4.37 -22.83 -6.00
C GLU A 73 -3.45 -21.61 -6.12
N LEU A 74 -2.22 -21.68 -5.59
CA LEU A 74 -1.23 -20.61 -5.74
C LEU A 74 -0.69 -20.58 -7.17
N LEU A 75 -0.41 -21.74 -7.76
CA LEU A 75 -0.01 -21.86 -9.17
C LEU A 75 -1.07 -21.27 -10.10
N ASP A 76 -2.35 -21.58 -9.89
CA ASP A 76 -3.45 -21.05 -10.69
C ASP A 76 -3.52 -19.52 -10.60
N ARG A 77 -3.48 -18.95 -9.38
CA ARG A 77 -3.45 -17.49 -9.18
C ARG A 77 -2.25 -16.81 -9.85
N LEU A 78 -1.09 -17.48 -9.87
CA LEU A 78 0.12 -16.99 -10.56
C LEU A 78 -0.04 -17.03 -12.08
N HIS A 79 -0.67 -18.07 -12.62
CA HIS A 79 -0.98 -18.17 -14.05
C HIS A 79 -2.01 -17.12 -14.49
N ASP A 80 -3.03 -16.88 -13.66
CA ASP A 80 -4.12 -15.94 -13.93
C ASP A 80 -3.71 -14.46 -13.73
N ASN A 81 -2.51 -14.22 -13.22
CA ASN A 81 -2.04 -12.89 -12.85
C ASN A 81 -2.96 -12.19 -11.85
N ASP A 82 -3.37 -12.93 -10.82
CA ASP A 82 -4.26 -12.44 -9.76
C ASP A 82 -3.71 -11.13 -9.16
N SER A 83 -4.51 -10.06 -9.26
CA SER A 83 -4.16 -8.72 -8.80
C SER A 83 -4.02 -8.61 -7.28
N ARG A 84 -4.80 -9.39 -6.51
CA ARG A 84 -4.67 -9.49 -5.06
C ARG A 84 -3.36 -10.18 -4.68
N LEU A 85 -3.01 -11.26 -5.38
CA LEU A 85 -1.73 -11.94 -5.17
C LEU A 85 -0.55 -11.02 -5.46
N ILE A 86 -0.62 -10.22 -6.53
CA ILE A 86 0.41 -9.21 -6.84
C ILE A 86 0.54 -8.21 -5.70
N ALA A 87 -0.58 -7.70 -5.16
CA ALA A 87 -0.57 -6.76 -4.05
C ALA A 87 -0.01 -7.38 -2.76
N GLU A 88 -0.31 -8.65 -2.48
CA GLU A 88 0.24 -9.43 -1.37
C GLU A 88 1.77 -9.58 -1.50
N LEU A 89 2.24 -10.05 -2.67
CA LEU A 89 3.66 -10.31 -2.92
C LEU A 89 4.52 -9.04 -2.94
N LEU A 90 4.00 -7.92 -3.47
CA LEU A 90 4.71 -6.64 -3.43
C LEU A 90 4.95 -6.17 -1.99
N GLN A 91 4.05 -6.54 -1.06
CA GLN A 91 4.13 -6.19 0.35
C GLN A 91 4.92 -7.19 1.19
N ASP A 92 5.29 -8.35 0.62
CA ASP A 92 6.10 -9.34 1.32
C ASP A 92 7.51 -8.80 1.58
N PRO A 93 7.95 -8.67 2.86
CA PRO A 93 9.29 -8.20 3.19
C PRO A 93 10.42 -9.06 2.59
N ILE A 94 10.20 -10.36 2.37
CA ILE A 94 11.17 -11.26 1.72
C ILE A 94 11.36 -10.86 0.27
N VAL A 95 10.25 -10.67 -0.47
CA VAL A 95 10.28 -10.24 -1.88
C VAL A 95 10.93 -8.86 -2.01
N GLN A 96 10.59 -7.91 -1.12
CA GLN A 96 11.20 -6.57 -1.11
C GLN A 96 12.71 -6.61 -0.88
N ARG A 97 13.17 -7.35 0.14
CA ARG A 97 14.60 -7.46 0.47
C ARG A 97 15.39 -8.12 -0.66
N ARG A 98 14.89 -9.25 -1.18
CA ARG A 98 15.50 -10.00 -2.28
C ARG A 98 15.69 -9.12 -3.52
N ASN A 99 14.67 -8.35 -3.87
CA ASN A 99 14.67 -7.52 -5.07
C ASN A 99 15.15 -6.07 -4.85
N ARG A 100 15.52 -5.72 -3.60
CA ARG A 100 16.05 -4.42 -3.18
C ARG A 100 15.17 -3.25 -3.64
N PHE A 101 13.88 -3.34 -3.36
CA PHE A 101 12.94 -2.25 -3.61
C PHE A 101 12.16 -1.88 -2.36
N VAL A 102 11.60 -0.67 -2.37
CA VAL A 102 10.58 -0.23 -1.41
C VAL A 102 9.35 0.23 -2.17
N LEU A 103 8.20 0.26 -1.49
CA LEU A 103 6.95 0.70 -2.07
C LEU A 103 6.66 2.16 -1.74
N ASP A 104 6.26 2.90 -2.77
CA ASP A 104 5.75 4.25 -2.69
C ASP A 104 4.24 4.23 -2.92
N TRP A 105 3.50 4.68 -1.90
CA TRP A 105 2.05 4.63 -1.82
C TRP A 105 1.39 5.99 -2.06
N ASP A 106 2.15 7.06 -2.34
CA ASP A 106 1.62 8.42 -2.25
C ASP A 106 0.38 8.69 -3.12
N ASP A 107 0.26 8.02 -4.27
CA ASP A 107 -0.85 8.14 -5.24
C ASP A 107 -1.62 6.82 -5.45
N ALA A 108 -1.43 5.84 -4.56
CA ALA A 108 -2.00 4.50 -4.70
C ALA A 108 -3.25 4.26 -3.83
N TRP A 109 -3.77 5.31 -3.20
CA TRP A 109 -4.97 5.23 -2.35
C TRP A 109 -5.73 6.56 -2.35
N ARG A 110 -6.99 6.50 -1.91
CA ARG A 110 -7.83 7.66 -1.61
C ARG A 110 -8.47 7.52 -0.24
N LEU A 111 -8.73 8.64 0.42
CA LEU A 111 -9.56 8.69 1.62
C LEU A 111 -11.01 8.97 1.21
N ASP A 112 -11.91 8.08 1.60
CA ASP A 112 -13.35 8.28 1.49
C ASP A 112 -13.89 8.73 2.84
N THR A 113 -14.43 9.94 2.91
CA THR A 113 -15.03 10.49 4.13
C THR A 113 -16.56 10.43 4.12
N ASN A 114 -17.18 9.85 3.08
CA ASN A 114 -18.63 9.77 2.91
C ASN A 114 -19.36 11.14 3.04
N GLY A 115 -18.73 12.25 2.62
CA GLY A 115 -19.35 13.57 2.64
C GLY A 115 -19.58 14.18 4.03
N SER A 116 -18.99 13.60 5.08
CA SER A 116 -19.20 13.98 6.48
C SER A 116 -18.46 15.24 6.95
N ALA A 117 -18.02 16.10 6.03
CA ALA A 117 -17.19 17.28 6.31
C ALA A 117 -17.90 18.44 7.04
N HIS A 118 -19.17 18.29 7.45
CA HIS A 118 -19.87 19.31 8.20
C HIS A 118 -19.58 19.20 9.71
N LEU A 119 -18.48 19.83 10.10
CA LEU A 119 -18.06 20.11 11.48
C LEU A 119 -18.89 21.26 12.06
N ASP A 120 -20.15 21.00 12.39
CA ASP A 120 -21.00 21.94 13.14
C ASP A 120 -21.29 21.39 14.55
N ARG A 121 -20.30 20.70 15.14
CA ARG A 121 -20.42 20.00 16.44
C ARG A 121 -19.15 20.06 17.26
N ASP A 122 -19.35 20.08 18.57
CA ASP A 122 -18.29 20.19 19.58
C ASP A 122 -17.36 18.97 19.67
N ILE A 123 -17.86 17.75 19.41
CA ILE A 123 -17.05 16.51 19.47
C ILE A 123 -17.45 15.54 18.34
N VAL A 124 -16.45 15.04 17.61
CA VAL A 124 -16.59 14.10 16.51
C VAL A 124 -15.75 12.86 16.76
N GLU A 125 -16.35 11.68 16.66
CA GLU A 125 -15.64 10.40 16.70
C GLU A 125 -15.56 9.83 15.29
N VAL A 126 -14.37 9.39 14.87
CA VAL A 126 -14.11 8.88 13.52
C VAL A 126 -13.50 7.48 13.60
N ALA A 127 -14.09 6.52 12.90
CA ALA A 127 -13.50 5.22 12.62
C ALA A 127 -12.92 5.19 11.21
N VAL A 128 -11.63 4.91 11.09
CA VAL A 128 -10.92 4.78 9.82
C VAL A 128 -10.71 3.30 9.51
N ARG A 129 -11.22 2.87 8.35
CA ARG A 129 -11.15 1.48 7.87
C ARG A 129 -10.24 1.34 6.67
N PHE A 130 -9.36 0.34 6.67
CA PHE A 130 -8.45 0.07 5.55
C PHE A 130 -9.01 -1.05 4.68
N ALA A 131 -9.28 -0.75 3.41
CA ALA A 131 -9.75 -1.76 2.45
C ALA A 131 -8.62 -2.68 1.93
N ALA A 132 -7.37 -2.33 2.19
CA ALA A 132 -6.18 -3.12 1.91
C ALA A 132 -5.05 -2.73 2.87
N ARG A 133 -3.98 -3.53 2.96
CA ARG A 133 -2.76 -3.11 3.66
C ARG A 133 -2.11 -1.95 2.89
N ILE A 134 -2.38 -0.72 3.32
CA ILE A 134 -1.87 0.51 2.72
C ILE A 134 -1.14 1.28 3.84
N PRO A 135 0.21 1.27 3.88
CA PRO A 135 0.95 1.95 4.94
C PRO A 135 0.85 3.48 4.81
N VAL A 136 -0.04 4.10 5.58
CA VAL A 136 -0.27 5.55 5.60
C VAL A 136 -0.11 6.09 7.02
N ARG A 137 0.42 7.31 7.17
CA ARG A 137 0.48 7.97 8.48
C ARG A 137 -0.92 8.41 8.91
N PRO A 138 -1.41 8.06 10.12
CA PRO A 138 -2.71 8.53 10.61
C PRO A 138 -2.85 10.06 10.56
N ALA A 139 -1.80 10.82 10.90
CA ALA A 139 -1.81 12.27 10.79
C ALA A 139 -2.15 12.78 9.36
N ARG A 140 -1.66 12.09 8.32
CA ARG A 140 -1.96 12.45 6.91
C ARG A 140 -3.43 12.21 6.57
N LEU A 141 -4.05 11.17 7.13
CA LEU A 141 -5.46 10.87 6.91
C LEU A 141 -6.35 11.90 7.60
N ILE A 142 -6.03 12.27 8.85
CA ILE A 142 -6.75 13.28 9.62
C ILE A 142 -6.65 14.65 8.94
N ALA A 143 -5.43 15.05 8.55
CA ALA A 143 -5.17 16.26 7.79
C ALA A 143 -6.01 16.32 6.51
N ALA A 144 -5.97 15.26 5.70
CA ALA A 144 -6.72 15.20 4.44
C ALA A 144 -8.24 15.22 4.64
N GLY A 145 -8.75 14.50 5.66
CA GLY A 145 -10.19 14.37 5.87
C GLY A 145 -10.85 15.63 6.44
N PHE A 146 -10.11 16.45 7.20
CA PHE A 146 -10.61 17.71 7.77
C PHE A 146 -10.03 18.97 7.11
N GLY A 147 -9.22 18.84 6.07
CA GLY A 147 -8.59 19.99 5.40
C GLY A 147 -7.57 20.73 6.28
N LEU A 148 -6.99 20.04 7.27
CA LEU A 148 -6.00 20.59 8.19
C LEU A 148 -4.59 20.45 7.62
N SER A 149 -3.72 21.37 7.99
CA SER A 149 -2.28 21.21 7.84
C SER A 149 -1.73 20.18 8.84
N ARG A 150 -0.54 19.66 8.56
CA ARG A 150 0.15 18.77 9.49
C ARG A 150 0.43 19.45 10.84
N ALA A 151 0.82 20.72 10.81
CA ALA A 151 1.12 21.48 12.03
C ALA A 151 -0.14 21.66 12.90
N GLU A 152 -1.32 21.81 12.29
CA GLU A 152 -2.59 21.84 13.02
C GLU A 152 -2.89 20.49 13.67
N VAL A 153 -2.73 19.38 12.95
CA VAL A 153 -2.93 18.03 13.52
C VAL A 153 -1.99 17.78 14.70
N ASP A 154 -0.71 18.13 14.56
CA ASP A 154 0.30 17.95 15.61
C ASP A 154 -0.06 18.82 16.84
N ARG A 155 -0.41 20.10 16.64
CA ARG A 155 -0.85 21.03 17.71
C ARG A 155 -2.11 20.53 18.43
N MET A 156 -3.13 20.12 17.69
CA MET A 156 -4.38 19.59 18.28
C MET A 156 -4.13 18.32 19.09
N SER A 157 -3.17 17.49 18.67
CA SER A 157 -2.77 16.31 19.43
C SER A 157 -2.05 16.69 20.74
N GLU A 158 -1.24 17.76 20.74
CA GLU A 158 -0.54 18.25 21.93
C GLU A 158 -1.51 18.92 22.93
N GLU A 159 -2.51 19.65 22.42
CA GLU A 159 -3.55 20.33 23.20
C GLU A 159 -4.64 19.37 23.72
N GLY A 160 -4.62 18.09 23.34
CA GLY A 160 -5.62 17.09 23.74
C GLY A 160 -6.98 17.25 23.04
N MET A 161 -7.04 18.09 22.01
CA MET A 161 -8.20 18.29 21.14
C MET A 161 -8.34 17.17 20.11
N LEU A 162 -7.23 16.51 19.76
CA LEU A 162 -7.20 15.29 18.96
C LEU A 162 -6.69 14.12 19.81
N VAL A 163 -7.53 13.10 20.00
CA VAL A 163 -7.18 11.88 20.72
C VAL A 163 -7.30 10.69 19.79
N SER A 164 -6.22 9.94 19.59
CA SER A 164 -6.18 8.79 18.68
C SER A 164 -5.82 7.52 19.42
N THR A 165 -6.45 6.40 19.03
CA THR A 165 -6.11 5.05 19.53
C THR A 165 -4.76 4.54 19.05
N VAL A 166 -4.14 5.22 18.08
CA VAL A 166 -2.84 4.89 17.50
C VAL A 166 -1.91 6.10 17.47
N ARG A 167 -0.60 5.86 17.41
CA ARG A 167 0.40 6.92 17.22
C ARG A 167 0.25 7.57 15.85
N LEU A 168 0.27 8.90 15.83
CA LEU A 168 0.05 9.69 14.61
C LEU A 168 1.29 9.79 13.69
N THR A 169 2.48 9.53 14.23
CA THR A 169 3.78 9.75 13.54
C THR A 169 4.22 8.59 12.64
N GLY A 170 3.85 7.35 12.99
CA GLY A 170 4.19 6.14 12.26
C GLY A 170 3.25 5.86 11.08
N LYS A 171 3.68 5.03 10.12
CA LYS A 171 2.77 4.46 9.12
C LYS A 171 2.01 3.30 9.77
N LEU A 172 0.71 3.23 9.49
CA LEU A 172 -0.20 2.18 9.90
C LEU A 172 -0.92 1.66 8.65
N SER A 173 -1.28 0.37 8.65
CA SER A 173 -2.03 -0.29 7.56
C SER A 173 -3.29 -0.97 8.05
N GLY A 174 -3.74 -0.62 9.26
CA GLY A 174 -4.86 -1.24 9.95
C GLY A 174 -5.78 -0.19 10.55
N ASP A 175 -7.00 -0.62 10.85
CA ASP A 175 -8.07 0.24 11.32
C ASP A 175 -7.71 0.94 12.64
N PHE A 176 -8.23 2.14 12.81
CA PHE A 176 -8.10 2.89 14.05
C PHE A 176 -9.26 3.85 14.23
N THR A 177 -9.42 4.34 15.45
CA THR A 177 -10.37 5.40 15.76
C THR A 177 -9.66 6.61 16.35
N PHE A 178 -10.23 7.78 16.15
CA PHE A 178 -9.80 9.00 16.81
C PHE A 178 -11.00 9.92 17.07
N THR A 179 -10.83 10.81 18.04
CA THR A 179 -11.81 11.81 18.44
C THR A 179 -11.23 13.19 18.22
N LEU A 180 -12.00 14.07 17.59
CA LEU A 180 -11.69 15.48 17.42
C LEU A 180 -12.66 16.30 18.28
N LYS A 181 -12.13 17.21 19.07
CA LYS A 181 -12.88 18.22 19.82
C LYS A 181 -12.66 19.57 19.13
N HIS A 182 -13.72 20.33 18.95
CA HIS A 182 -13.66 21.72 18.48
C HIS A 182 -13.73 22.69 19.65
#